data_AF-A0AA38G7S2-F1
#
_entry.id   AF-A0AA38G7S2-F1
#
_cell.length_a   1.000
_cell.length_b   1.000
_cell.length_c   1.000
_cell.angle_alpha   90.00
_cell.angle_beta   90.00
_cell.angle_gamma   90.00
#
_symmetry.space_group_name_H-M   'P 1'
#
loop_
_entity.id
_entity.type
_entity.pdbx_description
1 polymer ?
#
loop_
_entity_poly.entity_id
_entity_poly.type
_entity_poly.pdbx_seq_one_letter_code
_entity_poly.pdbx_strand_id
1 'polypeptide(L)'
;RSFDTMVLCRGGLALSRLRSRLAHQQSTPQFVRWLQVQSAPQEDLHDQLQELIPEQQERLKKLKSEYGKVSVGDVTVDMVIGGMRGIKGMLWETSLLDPDEGIRFRGMTIPECQKVLPTKVPGGEPLPEGMLWLLLTGKVPTMGQVSALAKELQSRAKVPGHVFKVIDSLPVTAHPMTQFTTGIMALQVQSEFQKAYEKGISKTKYWEPTYEDSLNLIAQVPIVASFIYRRIFKDGNFIPPEGSLDYGANFAHMLGYNDEKMHELMRLYVTIHSDHEGGNVSAHAVRLVGSPLADPYLAFAAGMNGLAGPLHGLANQELTTCLDQLGKWEANTVGTFRASGRPLASTLR
;
A
#
# COMPACT_ATOMS: atom_id res chain seq x y z
N ARG A 1 69.51 -25.37 15.58
CA ARG A 1 69.48 -25.18 14.11
C ARG A 1 68.67 -23.91 13.85
N SER A 2 69.18 -22.68 13.98
CA SER A 2 70.55 -22.13 13.95
C SER A 2 71.21 -22.15 12.57
N PHE A 3 71.74 -20.97 12.17
CA PHE A 3 72.53 -20.66 10.95
C PHE A 3 71.73 -20.70 9.63
N ASP A 4 71.91 -19.81 8.63
CA ASP A 4 72.68 -18.54 8.49
C ASP A 4 72.09 -17.71 7.28
N THR A 5 72.61 -16.64 6.67
CA THR A 5 73.92 -15.93 6.70
C THR A 5 73.83 -14.41 6.34
N MET A 6 74.96 -13.71 6.50
CA MET A 6 75.53 -12.53 5.77
C MET A 6 75.02 -12.13 4.34
N VAL A 7 75.34 -10.96 3.74
CA VAL A 7 75.70 -9.56 4.15
C VAL A 7 75.95 -8.70 2.87
N LEU A 8 76.41 -7.43 2.97
CA LEU A 8 76.78 -6.44 1.91
C LEU A 8 75.58 -5.71 1.23
N CYS A 9 75.72 -4.48 0.71
CA CYS A 9 76.94 -3.68 0.43
C CYS A 9 76.87 -2.20 0.94
N ARG A 10 77.93 -1.42 0.75
CA ARG A 10 78.17 -0.07 1.33
C ARG A 10 78.35 1.05 0.28
N GLY A 11 78.05 2.29 0.69
CA GLY A 11 78.68 3.54 0.19
C GLY A 11 77.72 4.58 -0.43
N GLY A 12 77.90 5.90 -0.23
CA GLY A 12 78.78 6.62 0.70
C GLY A 12 79.02 8.10 0.34
N LEU A 13 79.17 8.98 1.35
CA LEU A 13 79.59 10.42 1.27
C LEU A 13 78.60 11.37 0.54
N ALA A 14 78.52 12.70 0.76
CA ALA A 14 79.21 13.67 1.64
C ALA A 14 78.17 14.75 2.12
N LEU A 15 78.24 15.35 3.33
CA LEU A 15 78.84 16.66 3.67
C LEU A 15 78.63 17.80 2.63
N SER A 16 78.25 19.06 2.97
CA SER A 16 77.92 19.69 4.26
C SER A 16 77.35 21.14 4.13
N ARG A 17 76.87 21.73 5.24
CA ARG A 17 76.49 23.17 5.47
C ARG A 17 75.15 23.60 4.80
N LEU A 18 74.43 24.63 5.28
CA LEU A 18 74.72 25.72 6.23
C LEU A 18 73.72 25.80 7.43
N ARG A 19 73.96 26.75 8.35
CA ARG A 19 73.10 27.03 9.53
C ARG A 19 72.20 28.26 9.31
N SER A 20 70.98 28.22 9.85
CA SER A 20 70.45 29.30 10.70
C SER A 20 69.37 28.76 11.65
N ARG A 21 69.13 29.44 12.77
CA ARG A 21 68.01 29.22 13.70
C ARG A 21 67.29 30.55 13.88
N LEU A 22 65.96 30.54 13.79
CA LEU A 22 65.07 31.42 14.54
C LEU A 22 63.75 30.67 14.78
N ALA A 23 62.93 31.14 15.74
CA ALA A 23 61.87 30.33 16.34
C ALA A 23 60.46 30.94 16.15
N HIS A 24 59.44 30.18 16.56
CA HIS A 24 58.04 30.58 16.73
C HIS A 24 57.27 30.98 15.45
N GLN A 25 56.62 30.00 14.83
CA GLN A 25 55.17 29.78 15.01
C GLN A 25 54.76 28.45 14.35
N GLN A 26 54.13 27.53 15.11
CA GLN A 26 53.47 26.36 14.54
C GLN A 26 51.96 26.62 14.51
N SER A 27 51.45 27.00 13.36
CA SER A 27 50.01 27.00 13.08
C SER A 27 49.53 25.56 12.85
N THR A 28 48.39 25.20 13.44
CA THR A 28 47.75 23.90 13.26
C THR A 28 47.02 23.83 11.91
N PRO A 29 47.31 22.86 11.04
CA PRO A 29 46.51 22.63 9.84
C PRO A 29 45.24 21.85 10.20
N GLN A 30 44.17 22.56 10.56
CA GLN A 30 42.83 22.00 10.41
C GLN A 30 42.53 21.85 8.91
N PHE A 31 42.32 20.61 8.44
CA PHE A 31 41.15 20.28 7.62
C PHE A 31 40.97 18.76 7.52
N VAL A 32 40.26 18.16 8.48
CA VAL A 32 39.64 16.84 8.25
C VAL A 32 38.50 17.08 7.27
N ARG A 33 38.74 16.77 5.99
CA ARG A 33 37.72 16.91 4.94
C ARG A 33 36.68 15.81 5.11
N TRP A 34 35.69 16.08 5.96
CA TRP A 34 34.48 15.26 6.05
C TRP A 34 33.88 15.11 4.66
N LEU A 35 33.81 13.87 4.17
CA LEU A 35 32.92 13.52 3.07
C LEU A 35 31.50 13.64 3.61
N GLN A 36 30.92 14.83 3.47
CA GLN A 36 29.47 14.96 3.41
C GLN A 36 29.02 14.13 2.21
N VAL A 37 28.59 12.90 2.49
CA VAL A 37 27.60 12.24 1.65
C VAL A 37 26.39 13.15 1.69
N GLN A 38 26.27 14.02 0.69
CA GLN A 38 25.03 14.68 0.39
C GLN A 38 24.05 13.56 0.08
N SER A 39 23.15 13.27 1.02
CA SER A 39 21.93 12.55 0.69
C SER A 39 21.31 13.25 -0.50
N ALA A 40 21.06 12.51 -1.59
CA ALA A 40 20.24 13.03 -2.67
C ALA A 40 18.94 13.60 -2.07
N PRO A 41 18.37 14.68 -2.65
CA PRO A 41 17.06 15.14 -2.22
C PRO A 41 16.10 13.94 -2.22
N GLN A 42 15.37 13.75 -1.14
CA GLN A 42 14.49 12.61 -0.98
C GLN A 42 13.30 12.78 -1.92
N GLU A 43 13.44 12.23 -3.13
CA GLU A 43 12.51 12.44 -4.25
C GLU A 43 11.09 12.10 -3.83
N ASP A 44 10.18 13.05 -4.04
CA ASP A 44 8.79 12.94 -3.63
C ASP A 44 8.02 11.98 -4.56
N LEU A 45 6.94 11.39 -4.04
CA LEU A 45 6.11 10.44 -4.79
C LEU A 45 5.46 11.10 -6.01
N HIS A 46 5.04 12.37 -5.89
CA HIS A 46 4.56 13.18 -7.01
C HIS A 46 5.64 13.33 -8.10
N ASP A 47 6.87 13.68 -7.72
CA ASP A 47 7.96 13.91 -8.67
C ASP A 47 8.41 12.62 -9.36
N GLN A 48 8.43 11.49 -8.65
CA GLN A 48 8.65 10.17 -9.26
C GLN A 48 7.58 9.82 -10.29
N LEU A 49 6.30 10.11 -10.02
CA LEU A 49 5.23 9.90 -10.97
C LEU A 49 5.38 10.83 -12.19
N GLN A 50 5.75 12.10 -11.97
CA GLN A 50 5.99 13.06 -13.05
C GLN A 50 7.15 12.63 -13.97
N GLU A 51 8.22 12.02 -13.42
CA GLU A 51 9.33 11.44 -14.19
C GLU A 51 8.88 10.23 -15.03
N LEU A 52 8.10 9.32 -14.44
CA LEU A 52 7.76 8.02 -15.03
C LEU A 52 6.62 8.08 -16.07
N ILE A 53 5.68 9.00 -15.91
CA ILE A 53 4.48 9.10 -16.76
C ILE A 53 4.79 9.24 -18.27
N PRO A 54 5.74 10.09 -18.73
CA PRO A 54 6.05 10.23 -20.16
C PRO A 54 6.50 8.93 -20.84
N GLU A 55 7.27 8.08 -20.16
CA GLU A 55 7.70 6.79 -20.70
C GLU A 55 6.50 5.86 -20.93
N GLN A 56 5.61 5.76 -19.93
CA GLN A 56 4.44 4.89 -20.03
C GLN A 56 3.40 5.40 -21.04
N GLN A 57 3.31 6.73 -21.25
CA GLN A 57 2.54 7.31 -22.35
C GLN A 57 3.09 6.89 -23.73
N GLU A 58 4.41 6.95 -23.92
CA GLU A 58 5.03 6.52 -25.18
C GLU A 58 4.93 5.00 -25.38
N ARG A 59 5.02 4.20 -24.30
CA ARG A 59 4.79 2.75 -24.31
C ARG A 59 3.39 2.40 -24.81
N LEU A 60 2.36 3.06 -24.26
CA LEU A 60 0.96 2.86 -24.67
C LEU A 60 0.69 3.34 -26.10
N LYS A 61 1.34 4.45 -26.52
CA LYS A 61 1.29 4.97 -27.89
C LYS A 61 1.89 3.97 -28.89
N LYS A 62 3.07 3.40 -28.62
CA LYS A 62 3.71 2.35 -29.42
C LYS A 62 2.87 1.08 -29.51
N LEU A 63 2.38 0.59 -28.37
CA LEU A 63 1.48 -0.56 -28.31
C LEU A 63 0.26 -0.38 -29.23
N LYS A 64 -0.33 0.83 -29.25
CA LYS A 64 -1.45 1.16 -30.13
C LYS A 64 -1.06 1.28 -31.60
N SER A 65 0.10 1.85 -31.94
CA SER A 65 0.52 2.01 -33.34
C SER A 65 0.99 0.70 -33.98
N GLU A 66 1.63 -0.18 -33.22
CA GLU A 66 2.19 -1.44 -33.70
C GLU A 66 1.17 -2.59 -33.62
N TYR A 67 0.46 -2.72 -32.49
CA TYR A 67 -0.40 -3.88 -32.20
C TYR A 67 -1.90 -3.55 -32.09
N GLY A 68 -2.32 -2.29 -32.29
CA GLY A 68 -3.71 -1.84 -32.11
C GLY A 68 -4.77 -2.42 -33.07
N LYS A 69 -4.42 -3.42 -33.87
CA LYS A 69 -5.33 -4.24 -34.71
C LYS A 69 -5.18 -5.75 -34.47
N VAL A 70 -4.31 -6.18 -33.55
CA VAL A 70 -4.09 -7.60 -33.22
C VAL A 70 -5.23 -8.09 -32.35
N SER A 71 -5.80 -9.27 -32.66
CA SER A 71 -6.81 -9.88 -31.81
C SER A 71 -6.18 -10.40 -30.51
N VAL A 72 -6.83 -10.12 -29.38
CA VAL A 72 -6.42 -10.58 -28.05
C VAL A 72 -7.19 -11.84 -27.60
N GLY A 73 -8.20 -12.25 -28.38
CA GLY A 73 -9.12 -13.35 -28.14
C GLY A 73 -10.46 -13.10 -28.85
N ASP A 74 -11.22 -14.16 -29.11
CA ASP A 74 -12.56 -14.08 -29.69
C ASP A 74 -13.63 -13.76 -28.64
N VAL A 75 -14.80 -13.27 -29.07
CA VAL A 75 -15.96 -12.99 -28.21
C VAL A 75 -17.15 -13.82 -28.68
N THR A 76 -17.66 -14.70 -27.81
CA THR A 76 -18.83 -15.55 -28.10
C THR A 76 -20.09 -15.02 -27.40
N VAL A 77 -21.27 -15.50 -27.82
CA VAL A 77 -22.55 -15.19 -27.17
C VAL A 77 -22.53 -15.58 -25.68
N ASP A 78 -21.95 -16.74 -25.35
CA ASP A 78 -21.83 -17.23 -23.96
C ASP A 78 -21.02 -16.28 -23.08
N MET A 79 -19.97 -15.64 -23.63
CA MET A 79 -19.17 -14.65 -22.90
C MET A 79 -19.97 -13.35 -22.67
N VAL A 80 -20.82 -12.95 -23.61
CA VAL A 80 -21.66 -11.75 -23.50
C VAL A 80 -22.76 -11.95 -22.45
N ILE A 81 -23.50 -13.07 -22.48
CA ILE A 81 -24.52 -13.37 -21.48
C ILE A 81 -23.91 -13.76 -20.12
N GLY A 82 -22.71 -14.36 -20.13
CA GLY A 82 -21.98 -14.84 -18.95
C GLY A 82 -21.18 -13.77 -18.21
N GLY A 83 -21.43 -12.48 -18.45
CA GLY A 83 -20.80 -11.37 -17.72
C GLY A 83 -19.34 -11.12 -18.09
N MET A 84 -19.01 -11.12 -19.39
CA MET A 84 -17.65 -10.95 -19.93
C MET A 84 -16.64 -12.03 -19.51
N ARG A 85 -17.10 -13.20 -19.05
CA ARG A 85 -16.26 -14.33 -18.63
C ARG A 85 -15.25 -14.72 -19.71
N GLY A 86 -13.96 -14.55 -19.42
CA GLY A 86 -12.86 -14.86 -20.35
C GLY A 86 -12.51 -13.76 -21.37
N ILE A 87 -13.27 -12.65 -21.43
CA ILE A 87 -12.95 -11.53 -22.31
C ILE A 87 -11.85 -10.66 -21.67
N LYS A 88 -10.77 -10.42 -22.40
CA LYS A 88 -9.71 -9.45 -22.03
C LYS A 88 -10.19 -8.01 -22.30
N GLY A 89 -11.13 -7.54 -21.49
CA GLY A 89 -11.88 -6.30 -21.73
C GLY A 89 -11.22 -5.00 -21.25
N MET A 90 -10.18 -5.05 -20.42
CA MET A 90 -9.60 -3.86 -19.77
C MET A 90 -8.08 -3.96 -19.55
N LEU A 91 -7.44 -2.81 -19.38
CA LEU A 91 -6.04 -2.68 -18.96
C LEU A 91 -5.97 -2.28 -17.49
N TRP A 92 -5.19 -3.04 -16.72
CA TRP A 92 -4.81 -2.79 -15.32
C TRP A 92 -3.29 -2.97 -15.23
N GLU A 93 -2.62 -2.11 -14.47
CA GLU A 93 -1.15 -1.93 -14.55
C GLU A 93 -0.44 -2.18 -13.21
N THR A 94 -1.17 -2.19 -12.11
CA THR A 94 -0.67 -2.27 -10.73
C THR A 94 -0.44 -3.70 -10.26
N SER A 95 -1.32 -4.63 -10.67
CA SER A 95 -1.17 -6.07 -10.41
C SER A 95 -1.67 -6.93 -11.58
N LEU A 96 -1.18 -8.16 -11.65
CA LEU A 96 -1.58 -9.21 -12.59
C LEU A 96 -1.53 -10.57 -11.88
N LEU A 97 -2.49 -11.45 -12.14
CA LEU A 97 -2.52 -12.80 -11.60
C LEU A 97 -1.62 -13.74 -12.41
N ASP A 98 -0.64 -14.35 -11.75
CA ASP A 98 0.13 -15.46 -12.27
C ASP A 98 -0.60 -16.78 -11.97
N PRO A 99 -0.75 -17.71 -12.93
CA PRO A 99 -1.47 -18.97 -12.72
C PRO A 99 -0.75 -19.94 -11.78
N ASP A 100 0.58 -19.83 -11.65
CA ASP A 100 1.41 -20.74 -10.86
C ASP A 100 1.90 -20.08 -9.55
N GLU A 101 2.26 -18.78 -9.59
CA GLU A 101 2.79 -18.05 -8.42
C GLU A 101 1.77 -17.12 -7.72
N GLY A 102 0.55 -16.97 -8.25
CA GLY A 102 -0.49 -16.13 -7.67
C GLY A 102 -0.36 -14.64 -7.99
N ILE A 103 -0.96 -13.77 -7.16
CA ILE A 103 -1.03 -12.33 -7.47
C ILE A 103 0.36 -11.66 -7.41
N ARG A 104 0.73 -10.97 -8.49
CA ARG A 104 1.97 -10.19 -8.60
C ARG A 104 1.68 -8.69 -8.52
N PHE A 105 2.28 -7.99 -7.55
CA PHE A 105 2.26 -6.54 -7.45
C PHE A 105 3.42 -5.95 -8.26
N ARG A 106 3.11 -5.27 -9.38
CA ARG A 106 4.11 -4.81 -10.38
C ARG A 106 5.13 -5.87 -10.81
N GLY A 107 4.70 -7.14 -10.86
CA GLY A 107 5.53 -8.30 -11.19
C GLY A 107 6.13 -9.04 -9.99
N MET A 108 6.13 -8.45 -8.79
CA MET A 108 6.68 -9.07 -7.57
C MET A 108 5.61 -9.91 -6.87
N THR A 109 5.93 -11.15 -6.51
CA THR A 109 5.06 -12.02 -5.69
C THR A 109 4.98 -11.55 -4.23
N ILE A 110 3.96 -11.99 -3.48
CA ILE A 110 3.84 -11.68 -2.04
C ILE A 110 5.13 -12.03 -1.26
N PRO A 111 5.75 -13.22 -1.43
CA PRO A 111 7.00 -13.56 -0.75
C PRO A 111 8.24 -12.80 -1.25
N GLU A 112 8.16 -12.06 -2.36
CA GLU A 112 9.20 -11.10 -2.77
C GLU A 112 8.95 -9.74 -2.13
N CYS A 113 7.71 -9.25 -2.16
CA CYS A 113 7.29 -8.02 -1.46
C CYS A 113 7.68 -8.06 0.03
N GLN A 114 7.42 -9.16 0.73
CA GLN A 114 7.83 -9.33 2.14
C GLN A 114 9.35 -9.33 2.38
N LYS A 115 10.18 -9.57 1.36
CA LYS A 115 11.65 -9.52 1.47
C LYS A 115 12.26 -8.14 1.18
N VAL A 116 11.55 -7.29 0.42
CA VAL A 116 12.11 -6.05 -0.14
C VAL A 116 11.39 -4.78 0.29
N LEU A 117 10.11 -4.84 0.63
CA LEU A 117 9.37 -3.67 1.10
C LEU A 117 9.80 -3.32 2.53
N PRO A 118 9.99 -2.03 2.87
CA PRO A 118 10.36 -1.64 4.23
C PRO A 118 9.30 -2.02 5.27
N THR A 119 9.77 -2.46 6.44
CA THR A 119 8.97 -2.92 7.58
C THR A 119 9.13 -1.93 8.75
N LYS A 120 8.24 -1.97 9.75
CA LYS A 120 8.40 -1.12 10.95
C LYS A 120 9.59 -1.55 11.82
N VAL A 121 9.76 -2.87 11.96
CA VAL A 121 10.81 -3.53 12.75
C VAL A 121 11.52 -4.61 11.92
N PRO A 122 12.78 -4.95 12.21
CA PRO A 122 13.49 -6.01 11.48
C PRO A 122 12.78 -7.37 11.61
N GLY A 123 12.41 -7.97 10.48
CA GLY A 123 11.65 -9.23 10.45
C GLY A 123 10.15 -9.09 10.74
N GLY A 124 9.64 -7.85 10.78
CA GLY A 124 8.20 -7.56 10.83
C GLY A 124 7.54 -7.55 9.45
N GLU A 125 6.27 -7.14 9.40
CA GLU A 125 5.45 -7.15 8.19
C GLU A 125 5.64 -5.88 7.31
N PRO A 126 5.40 -5.98 5.99
CA PRO A 126 5.63 -4.88 5.04
C PRO A 126 4.64 -3.73 5.23
N LEU A 127 5.17 -2.50 5.25
CA LEU A 127 4.37 -1.29 5.46
C LEU A 127 3.46 -1.00 4.26
N PRO A 128 2.15 -0.71 4.47
CA PRO A 128 1.21 -0.36 3.40
C PRO A 128 1.65 0.82 2.52
N GLU A 129 2.33 1.80 3.11
CA GLU A 129 2.93 2.93 2.38
C GLU A 129 4.00 2.46 1.39
N GLY A 130 4.76 1.42 1.76
CA GLY A 130 5.73 0.77 0.87
C GLY A 130 5.07 0.07 -0.31
N MET A 131 3.94 -0.60 -0.07
CA MET A 131 3.13 -1.21 -1.13
C MET A 131 2.51 -0.13 -2.04
N LEU A 132 1.91 0.92 -1.49
CA LEU A 132 1.33 2.03 -2.27
C LEU A 132 2.37 2.66 -3.21
N TRP A 133 3.59 2.89 -2.72
CA TRP A 133 4.70 3.38 -3.53
C TRP A 133 5.07 2.41 -4.67
N LEU A 134 5.16 1.10 -4.38
CA LEU A 134 5.43 0.08 -5.39
C LEU A 134 4.33 0.08 -6.47
N LEU A 135 3.05 0.04 -6.07
CA LEU A 135 1.92 0.04 -7.00
C LEU A 135 1.92 1.30 -7.88
N LEU A 136 2.19 2.49 -7.32
CA LEU A 136 2.23 3.73 -8.09
C LEU A 136 3.44 3.81 -9.04
N THR A 137 4.66 3.54 -8.56
CA THR A 137 5.91 3.81 -9.29
C THR A 137 6.51 2.62 -10.04
N GLY A 138 6.19 1.39 -9.67
CA GLY A 138 6.91 0.19 -10.12
C GLY A 138 8.31 0.03 -9.50
N LYS A 139 8.74 0.92 -8.61
CA LYS A 139 10.04 0.90 -7.91
C LYS A 139 9.82 0.44 -6.45
N VAL A 140 10.72 -0.36 -5.89
CA VAL A 140 10.75 -0.64 -4.45
C VAL A 140 11.26 0.62 -3.71
N PRO A 141 10.52 1.16 -2.71
CA PRO A 141 10.93 2.37 -2.01
C PRO A 141 12.04 2.12 -0.98
N THR A 142 12.82 3.16 -0.72
CA THR A 142 13.67 3.23 0.48
C THR A 142 12.82 3.47 1.74
N MET A 143 13.32 3.06 2.90
CA MET A 143 12.65 3.36 4.19
C MET A 143 12.46 4.87 4.43
N GLY A 144 13.32 5.72 3.85
CA GLY A 144 13.16 7.16 3.90
C GLY A 144 11.97 7.67 3.08
N GLN A 145 11.77 7.16 1.87
CA GLN A 145 10.59 7.45 1.04
C GLN A 145 9.30 6.96 1.71
N VAL A 146 9.31 5.75 2.29
CA VAL A 146 8.20 5.26 3.14
C VAL A 146 7.93 6.19 4.33
N SER A 147 8.99 6.68 5.00
CA SER A 147 8.89 7.64 6.11
C SER A 147 8.41 9.04 5.69
N ALA A 148 8.56 9.42 4.43
CA ALA A 148 8.03 10.66 3.87
C ALA A 148 6.54 10.50 3.55
N LEU A 149 6.17 9.45 2.81
CA LEU A 149 4.78 9.13 2.45
C LEU A 149 3.89 8.91 3.67
N ALA A 150 4.39 8.24 4.72
CA ALA A 150 3.65 8.08 5.98
C ALA A 150 3.30 9.44 6.64
N LYS A 151 4.21 10.42 6.59
CA LYS A 151 3.97 11.79 7.09
C LYS A 151 3.05 12.58 6.17
N GLU A 152 3.17 12.40 4.85
CA GLU A 152 2.30 13.02 3.87
C GLU A 152 0.85 12.59 4.09
N LEU A 153 0.60 11.27 4.12
CA LEU A 153 -0.71 10.67 4.45
C LEU A 153 -1.23 11.19 5.80
N GLN A 154 -0.41 11.18 6.86
CA GLN A 154 -0.79 11.74 8.15
C GLN A 154 -1.18 13.23 8.07
N SER A 155 -0.51 14.04 7.24
CA SER A 155 -0.83 15.47 7.08
C SER A 155 -2.15 15.71 6.33
N ARG A 156 -2.51 14.79 5.43
CA ARG A 156 -3.76 14.72 4.64
C ARG A 156 -4.92 14.11 5.43
N ALA A 157 -4.66 13.38 6.52
CA ALA A 157 -5.62 12.64 7.34
C ALA A 157 -6.54 13.54 8.22
N LYS A 158 -7.18 14.55 7.62
CA LYS A 158 -8.11 15.49 8.25
C LYS A 158 -9.49 15.28 7.66
N VAL A 159 -10.45 14.80 8.45
CA VAL A 159 -11.84 14.58 8.01
C VAL A 159 -12.70 15.79 8.42
N PRO A 160 -13.39 16.46 7.48
CA PRO A 160 -14.29 17.57 7.79
C PRO A 160 -15.47 17.16 8.69
N GLY A 161 -15.83 18.03 9.63
CA GLY A 161 -16.86 17.76 10.65
C GLY A 161 -18.28 17.52 10.13
N HIS A 162 -18.57 17.75 8.85
CA HIS A 162 -19.85 17.37 8.24
C HIS A 162 -19.92 15.88 7.88
N VAL A 163 -18.78 15.22 7.63
CA VAL A 163 -18.71 13.79 7.27
C VAL A 163 -19.26 12.92 8.40
N PHE A 164 -18.79 13.15 9.62
CA PHE A 164 -19.28 12.46 10.81
C PHE A 164 -20.78 12.70 11.04
N LYS A 165 -21.25 13.96 10.89
CA LYS A 165 -22.68 14.30 11.01
C LYS A 165 -23.56 13.61 9.98
N VAL A 166 -23.07 13.44 8.75
CA VAL A 166 -23.78 12.72 7.69
C VAL A 166 -23.87 11.22 8.03
N ILE A 167 -22.79 10.61 8.52
CA ILE A 167 -22.81 9.22 9.00
C ILE A 167 -23.74 9.06 10.21
N ASP A 168 -23.72 10.01 11.15
CA ASP A 168 -24.57 10.00 12.34
C ASP A 168 -26.06 10.16 12.04
N SER A 169 -26.42 10.77 10.90
CA SER A 169 -27.82 10.85 10.44
C SER A 169 -28.41 9.49 10.02
N LEU A 170 -27.57 8.49 9.76
CA LEU A 170 -28.01 7.12 9.48
C LEU A 170 -28.29 6.36 10.78
N PRO A 171 -29.31 5.48 10.83
CA PRO A 171 -29.50 4.56 11.96
C PRO A 171 -28.23 3.78 12.29
N VAL A 172 -27.96 3.50 13.57
CA VAL A 172 -26.81 2.67 13.98
C VAL A 172 -26.86 1.25 13.39
N THR A 173 -28.07 0.77 13.07
CA THR A 173 -28.34 -0.50 12.39
C THR A 173 -28.09 -0.48 10.87
N ALA A 174 -27.74 0.66 10.27
CA ALA A 174 -27.37 0.72 8.86
C ALA A 174 -26.08 -0.09 8.61
N HIS A 175 -26.05 -0.87 7.53
CA HIS A 175 -24.91 -1.76 7.24
C HIS A 175 -23.58 -0.97 7.17
N PRO A 176 -22.45 -1.48 7.71
CA PRO A 176 -21.20 -0.72 7.79
C PRO A 176 -20.73 -0.18 6.43
N MET A 177 -20.86 -0.95 5.35
CA MET A 177 -20.50 -0.49 4.00
C MET A 177 -21.40 0.66 3.51
N THR A 178 -22.66 0.73 3.91
CA THR A 178 -23.57 1.84 3.58
C THR A 178 -23.20 3.10 4.35
N GLN A 179 -22.82 2.97 5.62
CA GLN A 179 -22.27 4.09 6.39
C GLN A 179 -20.94 4.58 5.77
N PHE A 180 -20.10 3.66 5.30
CA PHE A 180 -18.79 3.96 4.71
C PHE A 180 -18.89 4.65 3.34
N THR A 181 -19.72 4.13 2.43
CA THR A 181 -19.96 4.76 1.12
C THR A 181 -20.60 6.14 1.27
N THR A 182 -21.53 6.30 2.21
CA THR A 182 -22.10 7.62 2.55
C THR A 182 -21.03 8.57 3.11
N GLY A 183 -20.10 8.09 3.94
CA GLY A 183 -18.95 8.86 4.42
C GLY A 183 -18.00 9.32 3.30
N ILE A 184 -17.70 8.43 2.33
CA ILE A 184 -16.89 8.77 1.15
C ILE A 184 -17.58 9.82 0.28
N MET A 185 -18.90 9.69 0.05
CA MET A 185 -19.69 10.70 -0.66
C MET A 185 -19.72 12.05 0.08
N ALA A 186 -19.62 12.07 1.41
CA ALA A 186 -19.49 13.32 2.17
C ALA A 186 -18.07 13.92 2.08
N LEU A 187 -17.02 13.11 1.90
CA LEU A 187 -15.66 13.60 1.62
C LEU A 187 -15.54 14.24 0.23
N GLN A 188 -16.27 13.73 -0.77
CA GLN A 188 -16.25 14.20 -2.18
C GLN A 188 -16.35 15.73 -2.33
N VAL A 189 -17.10 16.40 -1.45
CA VAL A 189 -17.25 17.87 -1.41
C VAL A 189 -15.91 18.62 -1.41
N GLN A 190 -14.84 18.01 -0.88
CA GLN A 190 -13.51 18.60 -0.86
C GLN A 190 -12.71 18.40 -2.17
N SER A 191 -13.16 17.58 -3.12
CA SER A 191 -12.44 17.17 -4.34
C SER A 191 -11.72 18.33 -5.04
N GLU A 192 -10.44 18.12 -5.31
CA GLU A 192 -9.58 19.02 -6.07
C GLU A 192 -9.69 18.74 -7.57
N PHE A 193 -9.90 17.49 -7.98
CA PHE A 193 -10.11 17.10 -9.38
C PHE A 193 -11.33 17.80 -9.98
N GLN A 194 -12.50 17.73 -9.31
CA GLN A 194 -13.72 18.40 -9.79
C GLN A 194 -13.46 19.90 -9.99
N LYS A 195 -12.88 20.56 -8.99
CA LYS A 195 -12.61 22.01 -9.00
C LYS A 195 -11.55 22.43 -10.02
N ALA A 196 -10.62 21.54 -10.37
CA ALA A 196 -9.63 21.76 -11.42
C ALA A 196 -10.24 21.56 -12.82
N TYR A 197 -11.10 20.55 -12.98
CA TYR A 197 -11.83 20.27 -14.21
C TYR A 197 -12.80 21.41 -14.58
N GLU A 198 -13.59 21.89 -13.61
CA GLU A 198 -14.49 23.04 -13.75
C GLU A 198 -13.75 24.34 -14.16
N LYS A 199 -12.47 24.47 -13.81
CA LYS A 199 -11.59 25.59 -14.21
C LYS A 199 -10.88 25.37 -15.55
N GLY A 200 -11.10 24.26 -16.23
CA GLY A 200 -10.53 23.98 -17.55
C GLY A 200 -9.06 23.54 -17.54
N ILE A 201 -8.60 22.81 -16.52
CA ILE A 201 -7.25 22.22 -16.49
C ILE A 201 -6.98 21.36 -17.75
N SER A 202 -5.72 21.36 -18.22
CA SER A 202 -5.32 20.54 -19.38
C SER A 202 -5.50 19.04 -19.13
N LYS A 203 -5.94 18.31 -20.17
CA LYS A 203 -6.02 16.84 -20.16
C LYS A 203 -4.68 16.16 -19.84
N THR A 204 -3.55 16.75 -20.22
CA THR A 204 -2.21 16.23 -19.86
C THR A 204 -1.88 16.36 -18.37
N LYS A 205 -2.68 17.13 -17.63
CA LYS A 205 -2.49 17.50 -16.22
C LYS A 205 -3.59 16.93 -15.31
N TYR A 206 -4.56 16.18 -15.85
CA TYR A 206 -5.62 15.52 -15.07
C TYR A 206 -5.10 14.60 -13.96
N TRP A 207 -3.94 13.98 -14.16
CA TRP A 207 -3.37 13.06 -13.17
C TRP A 207 -2.94 13.75 -11.87
N GLU A 208 -2.64 15.05 -11.89
CA GLU A 208 -2.11 15.80 -10.73
C GLU A 208 -3.19 15.99 -9.64
N PRO A 209 -4.35 16.60 -9.90
CA PRO A 209 -5.41 16.64 -8.89
C PRO A 209 -6.10 15.28 -8.69
N THR A 210 -5.91 14.30 -9.59
CA THR A 210 -6.31 12.90 -9.33
C THR A 210 -5.41 12.28 -8.27
N TYR A 211 -4.10 12.54 -8.31
CA TYR A 211 -3.14 12.12 -7.28
C TYR A 211 -3.49 12.75 -5.93
N GLU A 212 -3.67 14.08 -5.88
CA GLU A 212 -4.06 14.79 -4.66
C GLU A 212 -5.34 14.20 -4.04
N ASP A 213 -6.43 14.06 -4.82
CA ASP A 213 -7.67 13.47 -4.33
C ASP A 213 -7.53 12.01 -3.90
N SER A 214 -6.67 11.22 -4.57
CA SER A 214 -6.42 9.83 -4.21
C SER A 214 -5.64 9.69 -2.90
N LEU A 215 -4.59 10.49 -2.70
CA LEU A 215 -3.78 10.49 -1.48
C LEU A 215 -4.57 11.09 -0.30
N ASN A 216 -5.39 12.12 -0.54
CA ASN A 216 -6.33 12.66 0.43
C ASN A 216 -7.36 11.60 0.86
N LEU A 217 -7.98 10.90 -0.10
CA LEU A 217 -8.93 9.81 0.16
C LEU A 217 -8.28 8.66 0.95
N ILE A 218 -7.11 8.17 0.53
CA ILE A 218 -6.36 7.10 1.23
C ILE A 218 -6.08 7.52 2.68
N ALA A 219 -5.62 8.74 2.91
CA ALA A 219 -5.37 9.25 4.27
C ALA A 219 -6.63 9.33 5.16
N GLN A 220 -7.82 9.53 4.57
CA GLN A 220 -9.06 9.79 5.30
C GLN A 220 -9.93 8.54 5.53
N VAL A 221 -9.90 7.56 4.62
CA VAL A 221 -10.75 6.35 4.75
C VAL A 221 -10.53 5.54 6.05
N PRO A 222 -9.32 5.44 6.65
CA PRO A 222 -9.15 4.76 7.94
C PRO A 222 -9.89 5.46 9.08
N ILE A 223 -10.01 6.79 9.05
CA ILE A 223 -10.72 7.59 10.06
C ILE A 223 -12.23 7.41 9.90
N VAL A 224 -12.74 7.36 8.67
CA VAL A 224 -14.16 7.09 8.39
C VAL A 224 -14.53 5.66 8.79
N ALA A 225 -13.72 4.68 8.40
CA ALA A 225 -13.92 3.28 8.73
C ALA A 225 -13.82 3.00 10.25
N SER A 226 -12.83 3.61 10.93
CA SER A 226 -12.71 3.50 12.38
C SER A 226 -13.88 4.16 13.10
N PHE A 227 -14.29 5.37 12.72
CA PHE A 227 -15.48 6.03 13.27
C PHE A 227 -16.71 5.14 13.19
N ILE A 228 -16.98 4.51 12.04
CA ILE A 228 -18.11 3.58 11.86
C ILE A 228 -17.97 2.34 12.76
N TYR A 229 -16.78 1.73 12.84
CA TYR A 229 -16.54 0.59 13.74
C TYR A 229 -16.78 0.97 15.21
N ARG A 230 -16.27 2.13 15.66
CA ARG A 230 -16.46 2.63 17.02
C ARG A 230 -17.93 2.98 17.30
N ARG A 231 -18.63 3.53 16.31
CA ARG A 231 -20.08 3.86 16.37
C ARG A 231 -20.95 2.63 16.54
N ILE A 232 -20.70 1.56 15.79
CA ILE A 232 -21.53 0.34 15.80
C ILE A 232 -21.17 -0.61 16.96
N PHE A 233 -19.88 -0.77 17.28
CA PHE A 233 -19.40 -1.85 18.15
C PHE A 233 -18.71 -1.39 19.44
N LYS A 234 -18.61 -0.07 19.69
CA LYS A 234 -17.92 0.55 20.84
C LYS A 234 -18.64 1.82 21.35
N ASP A 235 -19.97 1.84 21.26
CA ASP A 235 -20.86 2.86 21.83
C ASP A 235 -20.55 4.31 21.40
N GLY A 236 -19.99 4.52 20.20
CA GLY A 236 -19.62 5.85 19.70
C GLY A 236 -18.34 6.43 20.31
N ASN A 237 -17.59 5.66 21.11
CA ASN A 237 -16.33 6.10 21.73
C ASN A 237 -15.22 6.19 20.67
N PHE A 238 -15.19 7.30 19.93
CA PHE A 238 -14.21 7.61 18.88
C PHE A 238 -12.78 7.76 19.44
N ILE A 239 -11.81 7.23 18.70
CA ILE A 239 -10.37 7.37 18.98
C ILE A 239 -9.75 8.16 17.83
N PRO A 240 -9.07 9.30 18.09
CA PRO A 240 -8.42 10.09 17.04
C PRO A 240 -7.16 9.37 16.49
N PRO A 241 -6.68 9.74 15.28
CA PRO A 241 -5.41 9.23 14.77
C PRO A 241 -4.21 9.71 15.61
N GLU A 242 -3.20 8.86 15.78
CA GLU A 242 -1.99 9.18 16.52
C GLU A 242 -0.83 9.61 15.59
N GLY A 243 -0.18 10.74 15.90
CA GLY A 243 0.89 11.33 15.08
C GLY A 243 2.22 10.55 15.05
N SER A 244 2.36 9.48 15.84
CA SER A 244 3.59 8.66 15.90
C SER A 244 3.55 7.43 14.96
N LEU A 245 2.36 7.05 14.49
CA LEU A 245 2.08 5.75 13.89
C LEU A 245 2.10 5.79 12.36
N ASP A 246 2.55 4.67 11.79
CA ASP A 246 2.39 4.31 10.37
C ASP A 246 0.93 3.98 10.04
N TYR A 247 0.58 3.93 8.76
CA TYR A 247 -0.80 3.80 8.27
C TYR A 247 -1.53 2.57 8.86
N GLY A 248 -0.88 1.41 8.87
CA GLY A 248 -1.44 0.17 9.43
C GLY A 248 -1.65 0.25 10.94
N ALA A 249 -0.62 0.67 11.69
CA ALA A 249 -0.72 0.85 13.14
C ALA A 249 -1.77 1.90 13.55
N ASN A 250 -1.84 3.02 12.84
CA ASN A 250 -2.77 4.11 13.12
C ASN A 250 -4.23 3.67 12.89
N PHE A 251 -4.49 2.86 11.86
CA PHE A 251 -5.82 2.29 11.66
C PHE A 251 -6.20 1.31 12.78
N ALA A 252 -5.30 0.42 13.18
CA ALA A 252 -5.51 -0.48 14.32
C ALA A 252 -5.75 0.29 15.65
N HIS A 253 -4.97 1.35 15.90
CA HIS A 253 -5.14 2.26 17.04
C HIS A 253 -6.54 2.87 17.08
N MET A 254 -7.02 3.48 15.98
CA MET A 254 -8.34 4.11 15.94
C MET A 254 -9.50 3.11 16.07
N LEU A 255 -9.32 1.85 15.66
CA LEU A 255 -10.29 0.77 15.96
C LEU A 255 -10.30 0.41 17.46
N GLY A 256 -9.19 0.64 18.16
CA GLY A 256 -9.01 0.42 19.60
C GLY A 256 -8.02 -0.68 19.95
N TYR A 257 -7.10 -1.02 19.04
CA TYR A 257 -6.12 -2.10 19.20
C TYR A 257 -4.70 -1.52 19.21
N ASN A 258 -4.07 -1.55 20.39
CA ASN A 258 -2.72 -1.01 20.64
C ASN A 258 -1.68 -2.11 20.94
N ASP A 259 -1.98 -3.37 20.60
CA ASP A 259 -1.02 -4.48 20.67
C ASP A 259 -0.22 -4.53 19.36
N GLU A 260 1.11 -4.66 19.44
CA GLU A 260 1.99 -4.64 18.26
C GLU A 260 1.65 -5.76 17.26
N LYS A 261 1.14 -6.91 17.70
CA LYS A 261 0.70 -7.98 16.78
C LYS A 261 -0.53 -7.59 15.99
N MET A 262 -1.41 -6.76 16.56
CA MET A 262 -2.54 -6.17 15.83
C MET A 262 -2.08 -5.08 14.86
N HIS A 263 -0.98 -4.38 15.15
CA HIS A 263 -0.37 -3.42 14.22
C HIS A 263 0.28 -4.14 13.05
N GLU A 264 1.09 -5.17 13.30
CA GLU A 264 1.68 -6.05 12.28
C GLU A 264 0.61 -6.75 11.43
N LEU A 265 -0.42 -7.32 12.05
CA LEU A 265 -1.55 -7.92 11.33
C LEU A 265 -2.25 -6.90 10.43
N MET A 266 -2.42 -5.65 10.86
CA MET A 266 -3.04 -4.61 10.04
C MET A 266 -2.12 -4.14 8.90
N ARG A 267 -0.80 -4.04 9.13
CA ARG A 267 0.21 -3.76 8.09
C ARG A 267 0.16 -4.83 7.00
N LEU A 268 0.21 -6.11 7.37
CA LEU A 268 0.08 -7.22 6.43
C LEU A 268 -1.29 -7.23 5.72
N TYR A 269 -2.40 -7.11 6.47
CA TYR A 269 -3.75 -7.20 5.94
C TYR A 269 -4.03 -6.13 4.87
N VAL A 270 -3.66 -4.87 5.13
CA VAL A 270 -3.82 -3.79 4.15
C VAL A 270 -2.91 -3.99 2.95
N THR A 271 -1.67 -4.46 3.16
CA THR A 271 -0.71 -4.71 2.09
C THR A 271 -1.19 -5.81 1.12
N ILE A 272 -1.64 -6.97 1.60
CA ILE A 272 -2.00 -8.11 0.72
C ILE A 272 -3.38 -7.98 0.07
N HIS A 273 -4.29 -7.17 0.62
CA HIS A 273 -5.60 -6.87 0.02
C HIS A 273 -5.61 -5.54 -0.76
N SER A 274 -4.43 -4.97 -1.05
CA SER A 274 -4.31 -3.62 -1.67
C SER A 274 -4.78 -3.58 -3.13
N ASP A 275 -4.59 -4.65 -3.90
CA ASP A 275 -5.02 -4.78 -5.29
C ASP A 275 -5.17 -6.26 -5.69
N HIS A 276 -6.03 -6.57 -6.66
CA HIS A 276 -6.13 -7.91 -7.26
C HIS A 276 -6.77 -7.83 -8.66
N GLU A 277 -5.98 -7.31 -9.62
CA GLU A 277 -6.38 -7.03 -11.00
C GLU A 277 -7.57 -6.06 -11.15
N GLY A 278 -7.83 -5.64 -12.40
CA GLY A 278 -8.97 -4.76 -12.70
C GLY A 278 -10.32 -5.49 -12.78
N GLY A 279 -10.32 -6.81 -12.98
CA GLY A 279 -11.53 -7.57 -13.34
C GLY A 279 -12.52 -7.82 -12.20
N ASN A 280 -12.11 -7.64 -10.95
CA ASN A 280 -13.00 -7.77 -9.79
C ASN A 280 -14.03 -6.61 -9.74
N VAL A 281 -15.21 -6.85 -9.14
CA VAL A 281 -16.35 -5.91 -9.23
C VAL A 281 -16.02 -4.53 -8.69
N SER A 282 -15.25 -4.43 -7.60
CA SER A 282 -14.83 -3.15 -7.04
C SER A 282 -13.85 -2.39 -7.94
N ALA A 283 -12.77 -3.03 -8.40
CA ALA A 283 -11.77 -2.39 -9.26
C ALA A 283 -12.38 -1.97 -10.62
N HIS A 284 -13.22 -2.83 -11.20
CA HIS A 284 -13.94 -2.51 -12.44
C HIS A 284 -14.92 -1.35 -12.23
N ALA A 285 -15.67 -1.30 -11.11
CA ALA A 285 -16.57 -0.18 -10.82
C ALA A 285 -15.81 1.16 -10.62
N VAL A 286 -14.68 1.17 -9.90
CA VAL A 286 -13.79 2.35 -9.81
C VAL A 286 -13.33 2.77 -11.21
N ARG A 287 -12.84 1.83 -12.01
CA ARG A 287 -12.32 2.09 -13.36
C ARG A 287 -13.40 2.63 -14.31
N LEU A 288 -14.61 2.08 -14.22
CA LEU A 288 -15.75 2.45 -15.04
C LEU A 288 -16.25 3.86 -14.67
N VAL A 289 -16.45 4.15 -13.39
CA VAL A 289 -16.94 5.47 -12.92
C VAL A 289 -15.90 6.57 -13.06
N GLY A 290 -14.60 6.27 -12.92
CA GLY A 290 -13.53 7.21 -13.25
C GLY A 290 -13.35 7.47 -14.76
N SER A 291 -13.84 6.57 -15.64
CA SER A 291 -13.67 6.73 -17.10
C SER A 291 -14.39 7.93 -17.76
N PRO A 292 -15.61 8.35 -17.34
CA PRO A 292 -16.19 9.64 -17.73
C PRO A 292 -15.61 10.86 -16.99
N LEU A 293 -14.46 10.71 -16.31
CA LEU A 293 -13.79 11.75 -15.52
C LEU A 293 -14.55 12.16 -14.24
N ALA A 294 -15.15 11.20 -13.53
CA ALA A 294 -15.51 11.41 -12.13
C ALA A 294 -14.25 11.41 -11.25
N ASP A 295 -14.29 12.16 -10.15
CA ASP A 295 -13.19 12.23 -9.18
C ASP A 295 -12.98 10.91 -8.40
N PRO A 296 -11.82 10.73 -7.72
CA PRO A 296 -11.53 9.53 -6.94
C PRO A 296 -12.56 9.18 -5.86
N TYR A 297 -13.26 10.14 -5.24
CA TYR A 297 -14.25 9.83 -4.20
C TYR A 297 -15.51 9.22 -4.82
N LEU A 298 -16.01 9.79 -5.92
CA LEU A 298 -17.14 9.21 -6.68
C LEU A 298 -16.80 7.81 -7.20
N ALA A 299 -15.62 7.64 -7.78
CA ALA A 299 -15.17 6.36 -8.30
C ALA A 299 -15.01 5.31 -7.17
N PHE A 300 -14.39 5.67 -6.05
CA PHE A 300 -14.21 4.77 -4.91
C PHE A 300 -15.52 4.42 -4.19
N ALA A 301 -16.46 5.38 -4.05
CA ALA A 301 -17.79 5.09 -3.51
C ALA A 301 -18.55 4.06 -4.36
N ALA A 302 -18.45 4.14 -5.70
CA ALA A 302 -19.00 3.13 -6.60
C ALA A 302 -18.29 1.77 -6.44
N GLY A 303 -16.96 1.77 -6.31
CA GLY A 303 -16.17 0.57 -5.99
C GLY A 303 -16.61 -0.11 -4.69
N MET A 304 -16.84 0.66 -3.63
CA MET A 304 -17.28 0.15 -2.32
C MET A 304 -18.74 -0.31 -2.31
N ASN A 305 -19.62 0.30 -3.13
CA ASN A 305 -20.96 -0.25 -3.39
C ASN A 305 -20.87 -1.62 -4.11
N GLY A 306 -19.94 -1.78 -5.06
CA GLY A 306 -19.66 -3.07 -5.70
C GLY A 306 -19.09 -4.11 -4.73
N LEU A 307 -18.20 -3.70 -3.83
CA LEU A 307 -17.63 -4.54 -2.77
C LEU A 307 -18.69 -4.99 -1.75
N ALA A 308 -19.70 -4.17 -1.47
CA ALA A 308 -20.83 -4.54 -0.61
C ALA A 308 -21.76 -5.61 -1.23
N GLY A 309 -21.55 -5.99 -2.51
CA GLY A 309 -22.27 -7.08 -3.15
C GLY A 309 -21.93 -8.44 -2.52
N PRO A 310 -22.92 -9.29 -2.18
CA PRO A 310 -22.67 -10.59 -1.52
C PRO A 310 -21.66 -11.48 -2.24
N LEU A 311 -21.71 -11.52 -3.57
CA LEU A 311 -20.82 -12.34 -4.41
C LEU A 311 -19.39 -11.78 -4.56
N HIS A 312 -19.01 -10.78 -3.76
CA HIS A 312 -17.67 -10.18 -3.78
C HIS A 312 -17.09 -10.00 -2.36
N GLY A 313 -17.69 -9.14 -1.54
CA GLY A 313 -17.10 -8.75 -0.24
C GLY A 313 -17.30 -9.72 0.93
N LEU A 314 -18.13 -10.76 0.80
CA LEU A 314 -18.51 -11.60 1.95
C LEU A 314 -17.63 -12.85 2.18
N ALA A 315 -16.74 -13.21 1.25
CA ALA A 315 -15.99 -14.48 1.33
C ALA A 315 -15.25 -14.70 2.67
N ASN A 316 -14.71 -13.63 3.28
CA ASN A 316 -14.07 -13.68 4.60
C ASN A 316 -15.09 -13.91 5.75
N GLN A 317 -16.28 -13.31 5.65
CA GLN A 317 -17.38 -13.52 6.61
C GLN A 317 -17.98 -14.93 6.49
N GLU A 318 -18.10 -15.45 5.26
CA GLU A 318 -18.56 -16.81 4.99
C GLU A 318 -17.55 -17.86 5.48
N LEU A 319 -16.24 -17.65 5.22
CA LEU A 319 -15.18 -18.51 5.73
C LEU A 319 -15.16 -18.54 7.27
N THR A 320 -15.15 -17.37 7.91
CA THR A 320 -15.16 -17.30 9.39
C THR A 320 -16.43 -17.92 9.97
N THR A 321 -17.60 -17.66 9.38
CA THR A 321 -18.87 -18.31 9.78
C THR A 321 -18.82 -19.84 9.62
N CYS A 322 -18.22 -20.34 8.54
CA CYS A 322 -18.04 -21.78 8.29
C CYS A 322 -17.13 -22.42 9.34
N LEU A 323 -15.97 -21.81 9.64
CA LEU A 323 -15.07 -22.26 10.70
C LEU A 323 -15.74 -22.24 12.08
N ASP A 324 -16.55 -21.23 12.36
CA ASP A 324 -17.33 -21.11 13.61
C ASP A 324 -18.41 -22.21 13.71
N GLN A 325 -19.02 -22.61 12.60
CA GLN A 325 -19.97 -23.73 12.53
C GLN A 325 -19.27 -25.07 12.69
N LEU A 326 -18.11 -25.27 12.04
CA LEU A 326 -17.28 -26.48 12.17
C LEU A 326 -16.79 -26.66 13.62
N GLY A 327 -16.27 -25.62 14.27
CA GLY A 327 -15.85 -25.69 15.67
C GLY A 327 -17.00 -26.01 16.63
N LYS A 328 -18.21 -25.47 16.39
CA LYS A 328 -19.43 -25.83 17.14
C LYS A 328 -19.86 -27.27 16.86
N TRP A 329 -19.73 -27.75 15.63
CA TRP A 329 -20.02 -29.14 15.27
C TRP A 329 -19.03 -30.12 15.92
N GLU A 330 -17.73 -29.83 15.91
CA GLU A 330 -16.72 -30.64 16.60
C GLU A 330 -16.97 -30.67 18.11
N ALA A 331 -17.21 -29.51 18.75
CA ALA A 331 -17.50 -29.44 20.18
C ALA A 331 -18.73 -30.27 20.58
N ASN A 332 -19.81 -30.20 19.79
CA ASN A 332 -21.03 -30.99 20.01
C ASN A 332 -20.82 -32.48 19.72
N THR A 333 -20.04 -32.84 18.69
CA THR A 333 -19.79 -34.24 18.30
C THR A 333 -18.84 -34.93 19.26
N VAL A 334 -17.76 -34.27 19.69
CA VAL A 334 -16.85 -34.77 20.75
C VAL A 334 -17.53 -34.78 22.11
N GLY A 335 -18.40 -33.80 22.41
CA GLY A 335 -19.22 -33.77 23.62
C GLY A 335 -20.18 -34.96 23.70
N THR A 336 -20.93 -35.23 22.63
CA THR A 336 -21.82 -36.40 22.56
C THR A 336 -21.06 -37.73 22.53
N PHE A 337 -19.92 -37.84 21.86
CA PHE A 337 -19.07 -39.04 21.95
C PHE A 337 -18.60 -39.31 23.38
N ARG A 338 -18.09 -38.29 24.08
CA ARG A 338 -17.67 -38.41 25.49
C ARG A 338 -18.84 -38.79 26.41
N ALA A 339 -20.02 -38.21 26.21
CA ALA A 339 -21.23 -38.57 26.94
C ALA A 339 -21.73 -40.00 26.64
N SER A 340 -21.46 -40.53 25.44
CA SER A 340 -21.87 -41.88 25.03
C SER A 340 -21.02 -43.01 25.60
N GLY A 341 -19.84 -42.70 26.18
CA GLY A 341 -18.91 -43.67 26.76
C GLY A 341 -18.23 -44.63 25.77
N ARG A 342 -18.36 -44.43 24.45
CA ARG A 342 -17.81 -45.35 23.44
C ARG A 342 -16.37 -45.00 23.02
N PRO A 343 -15.45 -45.98 22.89
CA PRO A 343 -14.12 -45.73 22.36
C PRO A 343 -14.14 -45.28 20.89
N LEU A 344 -13.30 -44.29 20.57
CA LEU A 344 -13.23 -43.62 19.25
C LEU A 344 -12.88 -44.56 18.07
N ALA A 345 -12.31 -45.74 18.34
CA ALA A 345 -11.65 -46.61 17.36
C ALA A 345 -12.57 -47.57 16.57
N SER A 346 -13.90 -47.38 16.60
CA SER A 346 -14.86 -48.39 16.12
C SER A 346 -15.71 -47.98 14.90
N THR A 347 -15.60 -46.74 14.41
CA THR A 347 -16.48 -46.19 13.35
C THR A 347 -15.73 -45.42 12.26
N LEU A 348 -14.69 -46.03 11.69
CA LEU A 348 -14.12 -45.63 10.40
C LEU A 348 -14.06 -46.85 9.47
N ARG A 349 -15.06 -46.92 8.57
CA ARG A 349 -15.16 -47.74 7.36
C ARG A 349 -16.06 -47.01 6.36
#